data_AF-A0A429FIP0-F1
#
_entry.id   AF-A0A429FIP0-F1
#
_cell.length_a   1.000
_cell.length_b   1.000
_cell.length_c   1.000
_cell.angle_alpha   90.00
_cell.angle_beta   90.00
_cell.angle_gamma   90.00
#
_symmetry.space_group_name_H-M   'P 1'
#
loop_
_entity.id
_entity.type
_entity.pdbx_description
1 polymer ?
#
loop_
_entity_poly.entity_id
_entity_poly.type
_entity_poly.pdbx_seq_one_letter_code
_entity_poly.pdbx_strand_id
1 'polypeptide(L)'
;MIVTERPEPWHRRTRSFLRATDQRGELVRGARFLRRLVPGDPLAPSTGRSSDRLARLLAEAGADRPSATRELGLAAVQAWQAVRRSGAHPVSADGITVLFTDLVGFSTWALQAGDERVLELLRSVAEVTESVVAGHRGSIVKGLGDGVMAVFADPGEAVNAAYETCSAVSVIKAEGYLPHLRAGLHRGNPRRVGDDYLGVDVNIAARIMAAADGDEVLASGSVVDELDPGAVIVRPRRSFRAKGTPKDLRVYRVVPRYSS
;
A
#
# COMPACT_ATOMS: atom_id res chain seq x y z
N MET A 1 -31.28 50.92 -31.66
CA MET A 1 -30.58 51.96 -30.87
C MET A 1 -30.31 51.38 -29.49
N ILE A 2 -29.08 51.57 -29.00
CA ILE A 2 -28.61 51.47 -27.60
C ILE A 2 -28.27 50.07 -27.07
N VAL A 3 -26.96 49.92 -26.87
CA VAL A 3 -26.23 49.05 -25.94
C VAL A 3 -26.27 49.65 -24.55
N THR A 4 -26.44 48.82 -23.52
CA THR A 4 -25.89 48.87 -22.13
C THR A 4 -26.48 47.66 -21.38
N GLU A 5 -25.95 47.00 -20.35
CA GLU A 5 -24.66 46.82 -19.66
C GLU A 5 -24.87 45.55 -18.77
N ARG A 6 -23.80 44.82 -18.41
CA ARG A 6 -23.78 43.66 -17.46
C ARG A 6 -23.88 44.16 -15.98
N PRO A 7 -24.05 43.35 -14.88
CA PRO A 7 -23.52 41.98 -14.64
C PRO A 7 -24.23 41.00 -13.62
N GLU A 8 -23.67 39.77 -13.56
CA GLU A 8 -23.55 38.77 -12.45
C GLU A 8 -24.76 38.08 -11.78
N PRO A 9 -24.85 36.73 -11.82
CA PRO A 9 -25.78 35.93 -11.01
C PRO A 9 -25.11 35.08 -9.92
N TRP A 10 -25.45 35.35 -8.65
CA TRP A 10 -25.11 34.50 -7.50
C TRP A 10 -26.30 33.63 -7.04
N HIS A 11 -26.13 32.34 -7.28
CA HIS A 11 -26.56 31.16 -6.52
C HIS A 11 -27.57 31.36 -5.36
N ARG A 12 -28.85 31.03 -5.60
CA ARG A 12 -29.82 30.55 -4.61
C ARG A 12 -30.58 29.35 -5.16
N ARG A 13 -30.42 28.21 -4.49
CA ARG A 13 -31.34 27.05 -4.28
C ARG A 13 -30.42 25.85 -4.05
N THR A 14 -30.40 25.17 -2.90
CA THR A 14 -31.49 24.93 -1.96
C THR A 14 -30.93 24.72 -0.55
N ARG A 15 -31.50 25.47 0.40
CA ARG A 15 -31.44 25.21 1.84
C ARG A 15 -32.62 24.32 2.20
N SER A 16 -32.35 23.17 2.79
CA SER A 16 -33.03 22.56 3.94
C SER A 16 -32.45 21.15 4.06
N PHE A 17 -31.81 20.74 5.15
CA PHE A 17 -32.23 20.85 6.53
C PHE A 17 -31.00 20.97 7.45
N LEU A 18 -31.03 21.94 8.34
CA LEU A 18 -30.18 21.97 9.53
C LEU A 18 -31.09 21.95 10.76
N ARG A 19 -30.64 21.16 11.74
CA ARG A 19 -30.97 21.12 13.17
C ARG A 19 -32.12 20.20 13.60
N ALA A 20 -31.71 19.05 14.14
CA ALA A 20 -32.00 18.74 15.54
C ALA A 20 -30.71 18.25 16.21
N THR A 21 -30.29 19.00 17.21
CA THR A 21 -29.31 18.65 18.25
C THR A 21 -29.86 17.44 19.03
N ASP A 22 -29.05 16.48 19.45
CA ASP A 22 -28.37 16.53 20.74
C ASP A 22 -27.55 15.26 21.07
N GLN A 23 -26.54 15.50 21.88
CA GLN A 23 -25.58 14.65 22.60
C GLN A 23 -25.83 13.13 22.74
N ARG A 24 -24.76 12.33 22.71
CA ARG A 24 -24.04 11.85 23.93
C ARG A 24 -23.00 10.76 23.60
N GLY A 25 -21.86 10.83 24.30
CA GLY A 25 -21.04 9.65 24.69
C GLY A 25 -19.97 9.13 23.73
N GLU A 26 -20.22 9.05 22.42
CA GLU A 26 -19.38 8.19 21.55
C GLU A 26 -18.35 8.94 20.71
N LEU A 27 -18.67 10.17 20.27
CA LEU A 27 -17.76 11.01 19.49
C LEU A 27 -16.48 11.39 20.27
N VAL A 28 -16.58 11.48 21.60
CA VAL A 28 -15.43 11.78 22.47
C VAL A 28 -14.52 10.56 22.63
N ARG A 29 -15.00 9.32 22.47
CA ARG A 29 -14.16 8.11 22.53
C ARG A 29 -13.38 7.91 21.24
N GLY A 30 -14.02 8.09 20.08
CA GLY A 30 -13.35 8.03 18.78
C GLY A 30 -12.23 9.08 18.64
N ALA A 31 -12.52 10.32 19.04
CA ALA A 31 -11.53 11.40 19.03
C ALA A 31 -10.40 11.21 20.06
N ARG A 32 -10.68 10.60 21.23
CA ARG A 32 -9.67 10.33 22.28
C ARG A 32 -8.81 9.09 21.98
N PHE A 33 -9.36 8.12 21.25
CA PHE A 33 -8.64 6.95 20.74
C PHE A 33 -7.60 7.36 19.69
N LEU A 34 -7.98 8.21 18.73
CA LEU A 34 -7.05 8.80 17.76
C LEU A 34 -5.94 9.64 18.43
N ARG A 35 -6.26 10.35 19.53
CA ARG A 35 -5.30 11.21 20.26
C ARG A 35 -4.27 10.44 21.10
N ARG A 36 -4.51 9.17 21.42
CA ARG A 36 -3.58 8.31 22.19
C ARG A 36 -2.58 7.56 21.31
N LEU A 37 -2.86 7.46 20.02
CA LEU A 37 -2.08 6.68 19.06
C LEU A 37 -1.10 7.53 18.24
N VAL A 38 -1.10 8.86 18.43
CA VAL A 38 -0.21 9.79 17.72
C VAL A 38 0.64 10.56 18.73
N PRO A 39 1.94 10.27 18.87
CA PRO A 39 2.89 11.21 19.46
C PRO A 39 3.20 12.29 18.41
N GLY A 40 2.69 13.51 18.62
CA GLY A 40 2.97 14.67 17.76
C GLY A 40 1.70 15.35 17.24
N ASP A 41 1.66 16.68 17.33
CA ASP A 41 0.50 17.52 17.02
C ASP A 41 0.20 17.54 15.49
N PRO A 42 -0.97 17.06 15.03
CA PRO A 42 -1.30 16.97 13.60
C PRO A 42 -1.76 18.28 12.97
N LEU A 43 -1.73 19.41 13.69
CA LEU A 43 -2.10 20.73 13.18
C LEU A 43 -0.87 21.60 12.89
N ALA A 44 0.08 21.08 12.10
CA ALA A 44 1.03 21.91 11.39
C ALA A 44 0.55 22.08 9.93
N PRO A 45 0.16 23.28 9.48
CA PRO A 45 -0.38 23.48 8.15
C PRO A 45 0.76 23.37 7.12
N SER A 46 0.80 22.29 6.35
CA SER A 46 1.52 22.26 5.07
C SER A 46 0.52 22.36 3.92
N THR A 47 0.82 23.29 3.03
CA THR A 47 -0.06 23.83 2.01
C THR A 47 -0.16 22.87 0.81
N GLY A 48 -1.39 22.54 0.41
CA GLY A 48 -1.62 21.95 -0.91
C GLY A 48 -2.86 21.08 -1.04
N ARG A 49 -4.01 21.70 -1.38
CA ARG A 49 -5.15 21.27 -2.23
C ARG A 49 -5.72 19.83 -2.20
N SER A 50 -5.15 18.87 -1.48
CA SER A 50 -5.60 17.47 -1.39
C SER A 50 -6.36 17.17 -0.10
N SER A 51 -6.27 18.05 0.90
CA SER A 51 -7.04 18.00 2.16
C SER A 51 -8.54 17.99 1.92
N ASP A 52 -8.98 18.73 0.90
CA ASP A 52 -10.40 19.01 0.68
C ASP A 52 -11.16 17.81 0.09
N ARG A 53 -10.46 16.86 -0.55
CA ARG A 53 -11.07 15.62 -1.06
C ARG A 53 -11.19 14.56 0.01
N LEU A 54 -10.18 14.42 0.86
CA LEU A 54 -10.20 13.49 1.99
C LEU A 54 -11.23 13.94 3.05
N ALA A 55 -11.32 15.25 3.31
CA ALA A 55 -12.35 15.80 4.19
C ALA A 55 -13.77 15.55 3.67
N ARG A 56 -13.97 15.58 2.34
CA ARG A 56 -15.28 15.25 1.72
C ARG A 56 -15.59 13.76 1.78
N LEU A 57 -14.61 12.89 1.53
CA LEU A 57 -14.80 11.44 1.64
C LEU A 57 -15.12 11.00 3.07
N LEU A 58 -14.50 11.65 4.07
CA LEU A 58 -14.81 11.42 5.48
C LEU A 58 -16.18 11.99 5.89
N ALA A 59 -16.65 13.05 5.24
CA ALA A 59 -17.98 13.62 5.48
C ALA A 59 -19.11 12.84 4.79
N GLU A 60 -18.83 12.19 3.66
CA GLU A 60 -19.80 11.39 2.88
C GLU A 60 -19.99 9.97 3.43
N ALA A 61 -19.03 9.45 4.22
CA ALA A 61 -19.10 8.10 4.81
C ALA A 61 -20.06 7.96 6.01
N GLY A 62 -20.93 8.93 6.25
CA GLY A 62 -21.87 8.94 7.38
C GLY A 62 -23.33 8.98 6.95
N ALA A 63 -23.89 7.88 6.45
CA ALA A 63 -25.34 7.63 6.50
C ALA A 63 -25.72 6.16 6.21
N ASP A 64 -26.43 5.57 7.19
CA ASP A 64 -27.39 4.45 7.12
C ASP A 64 -26.91 2.96 7.29
N ARG A 65 -26.86 2.54 8.58
CA ARG A 65 -27.22 1.23 9.23
C ARG A 65 -26.57 -0.11 8.77
N PRO A 66 -26.50 -1.15 9.64
CA PRO A 66 -25.79 -1.31 10.91
C PRO A 66 -24.74 -2.47 10.83
N SER A 67 -23.46 -2.15 10.71
CA SER A 67 -22.32 -3.09 10.88
C SER A 67 -21.05 -2.37 11.39
N ALA A 68 -21.25 -1.19 11.98
CA ALA A 68 -20.28 -0.08 11.96
C ALA A 68 -19.04 -0.22 12.87
N THR A 69 -18.74 -1.38 13.44
CA THR A 69 -17.45 -1.59 14.14
C THR A 69 -16.38 -2.14 13.19
N ARG A 70 -16.73 -3.09 12.32
CA ARG A 70 -15.79 -3.76 11.40
C ARG A 70 -15.21 -2.85 10.34
N GLU A 71 -16.06 -2.02 9.73
CA GLU A 71 -15.63 -1.10 8.67
C GLU A 71 -14.76 0.03 9.23
N LEU A 72 -15.00 0.47 10.46
CA LEU A 72 -14.19 1.49 11.12
C LEU A 72 -12.80 0.96 11.53
N GLY A 73 -12.71 -0.29 11.98
CA GLY A 73 -11.44 -0.94 12.30
C GLY A 73 -10.54 -1.07 11.07
N LEU A 74 -11.08 -1.60 9.97
CA LEU A 74 -10.35 -1.74 8.71
C LEU A 74 -10.01 -0.38 8.07
N ALA A 75 -10.91 0.60 8.12
CA ALA A 75 -10.62 1.95 7.64
C ALA A 75 -9.53 2.64 8.48
N ALA A 76 -9.50 2.43 9.80
CA ALA A 76 -8.46 2.96 10.68
C ALA A 76 -7.09 2.31 10.42
N VAL A 77 -7.04 1.00 10.14
CA VAL A 77 -5.84 0.30 9.67
C VAL A 77 -5.33 0.90 8.36
N GLN A 78 -6.22 1.03 7.38
CA GLN A 78 -5.88 1.57 6.06
C GLN A 78 -5.37 3.01 6.16
N ALA A 79 -5.99 3.82 7.02
CA ALA A 79 -5.53 5.15 7.33
C ALA A 79 -4.15 5.15 8.02
N TRP A 80 -3.91 4.27 8.99
CA TRP A 80 -2.62 4.14 9.66
C TRP A 80 -1.50 3.72 8.70
N GLN A 81 -1.76 2.78 7.79
CA GLN A 81 -0.81 2.37 6.77
C GLN A 81 -0.58 3.44 5.69
N ALA A 82 -1.58 4.26 5.38
CA ALA A 82 -1.44 5.41 4.49
C ALA A 82 -0.58 6.55 5.10
N VAL A 83 -0.47 6.59 6.44
CA VAL A 83 0.35 7.55 7.19
C VAL A 83 1.83 7.12 7.26
N ARG A 84 2.16 5.85 6.99
CA ARG A 84 3.55 5.35 6.93
C ARG A 84 4.24 5.80 5.65
N ARG A 85 4.61 7.09 5.62
CA ARG A 85 5.45 7.73 4.60
C ARG A 85 6.84 7.92 5.17
N SER A 86 7.81 7.16 4.70
CA SER A 86 9.19 7.24 5.19
C SER A 86 10.18 7.47 4.06
N GLY A 87 10.87 8.62 4.10
CA GLY A 87 12.23 8.77 3.58
C GLY A 87 12.42 9.29 2.15
N ALA A 88 13.62 9.80 1.91
CA ALA A 88 14.10 10.16 0.57
C ALA A 88 14.15 8.89 -0.30
N HIS A 89 13.28 8.82 -1.30
CA HIS A 89 13.21 7.66 -2.17
C HIS A 89 14.38 7.64 -3.16
N PRO A 90 14.92 6.46 -3.50
CA PRO A 90 15.96 6.34 -4.51
C PRO A 90 15.47 6.90 -5.84
N VAL A 91 16.24 7.85 -6.37
CA VAL A 91 16.14 8.31 -7.75
C VAL A 91 17.44 7.89 -8.41
N SER A 92 17.38 6.92 -9.31
CA SER A 92 18.54 6.47 -10.08
C SER A 92 18.31 6.77 -11.56
N ALA A 93 19.37 7.22 -12.24
CA ALA A 93 19.36 7.41 -13.69
C ALA A 93 19.18 6.08 -14.44
N ASP A 94 19.56 4.97 -13.81
CA ASP A 94 19.55 3.63 -14.41
C ASP A 94 18.25 2.85 -14.11
N GLY A 95 17.24 3.52 -13.55
CA GLY A 95 15.95 2.94 -13.17
C GLY A 95 15.85 2.53 -11.70
N ILE A 96 14.67 2.07 -11.29
CA ILE A 96 14.41 1.54 -9.94
C ILE A 96 13.75 0.16 -10.02
N THR A 97 13.93 -0.62 -8.96
CA THR A 97 13.24 -1.89 -8.78
C THR A 97 12.04 -1.68 -7.87
N VAL A 98 10.85 -1.90 -8.41
CA VAL A 98 9.58 -1.81 -7.68
C VAL A 98 9.22 -3.20 -7.14
N LEU A 99 8.98 -3.27 -5.82
CA LEU A 99 8.49 -4.44 -5.11
C LEU A 99 7.04 -4.21 -4.69
N PHE A 100 6.18 -5.17 -5.00
CA PHE A 100 4.87 -5.30 -4.40
C PHE A 100 4.80 -6.57 -3.55
N THR A 101 4.19 -6.47 -2.38
CA THR A 101 3.82 -7.62 -1.54
C THR A 101 2.33 -7.63 -1.27
N ASP A 102 1.78 -8.78 -0.90
CA ASP A 102 0.37 -8.97 -0.56
C ASP A 102 0.18 -10.24 0.28
N LEU A 103 -0.75 -10.24 1.24
CA LEU A 103 -1.05 -11.42 2.04
C LEU A 103 -2.05 -12.33 1.32
N VAL A 104 -1.69 -13.61 1.20
CA VAL A 104 -2.53 -14.59 0.52
C VAL A 104 -3.71 -14.99 1.40
N GLY A 105 -4.93 -14.74 0.90
CA GLY A 105 -6.16 -15.17 1.58
C GLY A 105 -6.54 -14.35 2.82
N PHE A 106 -5.83 -13.24 3.07
CA PHE A 106 -6.04 -12.39 4.24
C PHE A 106 -7.46 -11.85 4.34
N SER A 107 -8.05 -11.35 3.24
CA SER A 107 -9.40 -10.80 3.28
C SER A 107 -10.45 -11.81 3.77
N THR A 108 -10.31 -13.09 3.39
CA THR A 108 -11.22 -14.16 3.82
C THR A 108 -11.09 -14.44 5.31
N TRP A 109 -9.86 -14.51 5.82
CA TRP A 109 -9.61 -14.71 7.26
C TRP A 109 -10.07 -13.50 8.09
N ALA A 110 -9.79 -12.28 7.62
CA ALA A 110 -10.11 -11.04 8.31
C ALA A 110 -11.62 -10.89 8.58
N LEU A 111 -12.47 -11.40 7.68
CA LEU A 111 -13.93 -11.44 7.88
C LEU A 111 -14.37 -12.27 9.09
N GLN A 112 -13.56 -13.24 9.52
CA GLN A 112 -13.88 -14.18 10.59
C GLN A 112 -13.14 -13.89 11.90
N ALA A 113 -11.94 -13.31 11.84
CA ALA A 113 -11.04 -13.14 12.99
C ALA A 113 -11.45 -12.03 13.98
N GLY A 114 -12.14 -10.99 13.50
CA GLY A 114 -12.49 -9.80 14.26
C GLY A 114 -11.39 -8.73 14.28
N ASP A 115 -11.78 -7.48 14.52
CA ASP A 115 -10.96 -6.30 14.21
C ASP A 115 -9.64 -6.24 14.97
N GLU A 116 -9.62 -6.59 16.26
CA GLU A 116 -8.40 -6.53 17.08
C GLU A 116 -7.32 -7.51 16.57
N ARG A 117 -7.71 -8.74 16.23
CA ARG A 117 -6.77 -9.75 15.71
C ARG A 117 -6.22 -9.34 14.34
N VAL A 118 -7.07 -8.75 13.51
CA VAL A 118 -6.66 -8.23 12.20
C VAL A 118 -5.66 -7.09 12.37
N LEU A 119 -5.92 -6.17 13.30
CA LEU A 119 -5.04 -5.07 13.65
C LEU A 119 -3.68 -5.55 14.17
N GLU A 120 -3.68 -6.52 15.08
CA GLU A 120 -2.46 -7.13 15.63
C GLU A 120 -1.61 -7.77 14.53
N LEU A 121 -2.21 -8.61 13.68
CA LEU A 121 -1.49 -9.24 12.57
C LEU A 121 -0.90 -8.19 11.62
N LEU A 122 -1.68 -7.21 11.19
CA LEU A 122 -1.21 -6.21 10.23
C LEU A 122 -0.11 -5.31 10.82
N ARG A 123 -0.13 -5.05 12.14
CA ARG A 123 0.97 -4.36 12.82
C ARG A 123 2.24 -5.20 12.76
N SER A 124 2.18 -6.48 13.15
CA SER A 124 3.34 -7.38 13.13
C SER A 124 3.92 -7.55 11.72
N VAL A 125 3.05 -7.77 10.72
CA VAL A 125 3.48 -7.91 9.31
C VAL A 125 4.18 -6.64 8.83
N ALA A 126 3.62 -5.47 9.15
CA ALA A 126 4.17 -4.22 8.68
C ALA A 126 5.46 -3.81 9.42
N GLU A 127 5.59 -4.12 10.72
CA GLU A 127 6.85 -3.95 11.47
C GLU A 127 7.99 -4.80 10.88
N VAL A 128 7.73 -6.08 10.63
CA VAL A 128 8.70 -6.99 10.00
C VAL A 128 9.06 -6.50 8.61
N THR A 129 8.06 -6.16 7.79
CA THR A 129 8.28 -5.67 6.42
C THR A 129 9.12 -4.40 6.40
N GLU A 130 8.85 -3.44 7.29
CA GLU A 130 9.65 -2.22 7.39
C GLU A 130 11.11 -2.49 7.78
N SER A 131 11.32 -3.34 8.78
CA SER A 131 12.66 -3.71 9.23
C SER A 131 13.47 -4.34 8.11
N VAL A 132 12.88 -5.30 7.39
CA VAL A 132 13.56 -6.01 6.29
C VAL A 132 13.81 -5.09 5.10
N VAL A 133 12.80 -4.32 4.67
CA VAL A 133 12.95 -3.38 3.54
C VAL A 133 14.03 -2.34 3.83
N ALA A 134 14.05 -1.77 5.03
CA ALA A 134 15.08 -0.80 5.42
C ALA A 134 16.47 -1.44 5.53
N GLY A 135 16.57 -2.67 6.06
CA GLY A 135 17.83 -3.43 6.15
C GLY A 135 18.48 -3.66 4.78
N HIS A 136 17.66 -3.84 3.75
CA HIS A 136 18.06 -3.98 2.35
C HIS A 136 18.07 -2.66 1.57
N ARG A 137 18.19 -1.52 2.26
CA ARG A 137 18.30 -0.18 1.64
C ARG A 137 17.12 0.17 0.71
N GLY A 138 15.98 -0.44 0.93
CA GLY A 138 14.73 -0.12 0.25
C GLY A 138 13.99 1.03 0.94
N SER A 139 12.97 1.54 0.26
CA SER A 139 12.06 2.54 0.80
C SER A 139 10.62 2.12 0.53
N ILE A 140 9.80 2.06 1.58
CA ILE A 140 8.37 1.83 1.43
C ILE A 140 7.73 3.13 0.92
N VAL A 141 7.10 3.02 -0.25
CA VAL A 141 6.35 4.12 -0.89
C VAL A 141 4.99 4.28 -0.22
N LYS A 142 4.27 3.16 -0.03
CA LYS A 142 2.94 3.12 0.58
C LYS A 142 2.53 1.72 0.99
N GLY A 143 1.68 1.63 2.01
CA GLY A 143 0.89 0.43 2.30
C GLY A 143 -0.30 0.28 1.35
N LEU A 144 -0.74 -0.97 1.14
CA LEU A 144 -1.83 -1.34 0.24
C LEU A 144 -2.97 -2.10 0.96
N GLY A 145 -3.02 -2.04 2.29
CA GLY A 145 -3.99 -2.77 3.13
C GLY A 145 -3.33 -3.94 3.86
N ASP A 146 -2.95 -4.97 3.13
CA ASP A 146 -2.32 -6.19 3.65
C ASP A 146 -0.96 -6.47 3.00
N GLY A 147 -0.48 -5.55 2.20
CA GLY A 147 0.83 -5.56 1.58
C GLY A 147 1.42 -4.16 1.43
N VAL A 148 2.58 -4.07 0.78
CA VAL A 148 3.28 -2.81 0.56
C VAL A 148 3.74 -2.64 -0.88
N MET A 149 3.94 -1.39 -1.26
CA MET A 149 4.77 -1.01 -2.40
C MET A 149 6.08 -0.43 -1.86
N ALA A 150 7.21 -1.02 -2.25
CA ALA A 150 8.54 -0.56 -1.92
C ALA A 150 9.39 -0.37 -3.18
N VAL A 151 10.44 0.44 -3.08
CA VAL A 151 11.38 0.69 -4.16
C VAL A 151 12.81 0.51 -3.70
N PHE A 152 13.65 0.03 -4.60
CA PHE A 152 15.07 -0.24 -4.38
C PHE A 152 15.87 0.29 -5.56
N ALA A 153 17.07 0.82 -5.27
CA ALA A 153 18.02 1.16 -6.32
C ALA A 153 18.63 -0.09 -6.94
N ASP A 154 18.99 -1.07 -6.10
CA ASP A 154 19.63 -2.33 -6.48
C ASP A 154 18.61 -3.47 -6.60
N PRO A 155 18.59 -4.25 -7.70
CA PRO A 155 17.67 -5.37 -7.88
C PRO A 155 17.97 -6.57 -6.98
N GLY A 156 19.24 -6.82 -6.62
CA GLY A 156 19.64 -7.90 -5.73
C GLY A 156 19.12 -7.68 -4.31
N GLU A 157 19.29 -6.48 -3.77
CA GLU A 157 18.72 -6.05 -2.49
C GLU A 157 17.20 -6.21 -2.48
N ALA A 158 16.52 -5.83 -3.57
CA ALA A 158 15.07 -5.98 -3.68
C ALA A 158 14.63 -7.45 -3.60
N VAL A 159 15.34 -8.35 -4.29
CA VAL A 159 15.06 -9.80 -4.28
C VAL A 159 15.32 -10.40 -2.89
N ASN A 160 16.41 -10.02 -2.24
CA ASN A 160 16.73 -10.45 -0.88
C ASN A 160 15.65 -9.98 0.11
N ALA A 161 15.30 -8.69 0.07
CA ALA A 161 14.27 -8.14 0.94
C ALA A 161 12.91 -8.81 0.73
N ALA A 162 12.52 -9.08 -0.52
CA ALA A 162 11.27 -9.77 -0.83
C ALA A 162 11.23 -11.18 -0.22
N TYR A 163 12.31 -11.95 -0.39
CA TYR A 163 12.40 -13.32 0.11
C TYR A 163 12.47 -13.38 1.64
N GLU A 164 13.27 -12.51 2.25
CA GLU A 164 13.38 -12.41 3.71
C GLU A 164 12.06 -11.96 4.33
N THR A 165 11.35 -11.00 3.71
CA THR A 165 10.03 -10.55 4.18
C THR A 165 9.02 -11.70 4.14
N CYS A 166 8.96 -12.48 3.05
CA CYS A 166 8.08 -13.64 2.97
C CYS A 166 8.40 -14.67 4.06
N SER A 167 9.69 -14.96 4.25
CA SER A 167 10.15 -15.92 5.27
C SER A 167 9.81 -15.43 6.69
N ALA A 168 10.10 -14.17 7.01
CA ALA A 168 9.86 -13.59 8.33
C ALA A 168 8.36 -13.45 8.64
N VAL A 169 7.52 -13.17 7.64
CA VAL A 169 6.07 -13.14 7.84
C VAL A 169 5.50 -14.55 8.03
N SER A 170 6.01 -15.57 7.33
CA SER A 170 5.53 -16.96 7.44
C SER A 170 5.60 -17.55 8.87
N VAL A 171 6.44 -16.99 9.74
CA VAL A 171 6.60 -17.43 11.13
C VAL A 171 5.77 -16.62 12.14
N ILE A 172 5.05 -15.58 11.69
CA ILE A 172 4.13 -14.82 12.53
C ILE A 172 2.94 -15.71 12.90
N LYS A 173 2.66 -15.82 14.20
CA LYS A 173 1.54 -16.61 14.71
C LYS A 173 0.29 -15.73 14.81
N ALA A 174 -0.71 -16.01 13.98
CA ALA A 174 -2.08 -15.53 14.18
C ALA A 174 -2.98 -16.73 14.48
N GLU A 175 -3.88 -16.60 15.47
CA GLU A 175 -4.76 -17.71 15.86
C GLU A 175 -5.56 -18.23 14.66
N GLY A 176 -5.30 -19.48 14.27
CA GLY A 176 -5.98 -20.14 13.15
C GLY A 176 -5.60 -19.64 11.76
N TYR A 177 -4.58 -18.80 11.63
CA TYR A 177 -4.10 -18.29 10.34
C TYR A 177 -2.58 -18.24 10.26
N LEU A 178 -2.05 -18.82 9.20
CA LEU A 178 -0.64 -18.76 8.85
C LEU A 178 -0.51 -17.71 7.74
N PRO A 179 0.05 -16.52 8.02
CA PRO A 179 0.19 -15.49 7.02
C PRO A 179 1.28 -15.87 6.01
N HIS A 180 0.87 -16.03 4.75
CA HIS A 180 1.79 -16.21 3.63
C HIS A 180 1.81 -14.94 2.79
N LEU A 181 2.98 -14.39 2.53
CA LEU A 181 3.13 -13.28 1.59
C LEU A 181 3.44 -13.82 0.20
N ARG A 182 2.97 -13.10 -0.80
CA ARG A 182 3.44 -13.22 -2.18
C ARG A 182 4.12 -11.93 -2.60
N ALA A 183 5.11 -12.03 -3.48
CA ALA A 183 5.90 -10.87 -3.90
C ALA A 183 6.10 -10.82 -5.42
N GLY A 184 6.12 -9.60 -5.95
CA GLY A 184 6.39 -9.33 -7.36
C GLY A 184 7.34 -8.16 -7.54
N LEU A 185 8.36 -8.36 -8.37
CA LEU A 185 9.39 -7.37 -8.67
C LEU A 185 9.42 -7.01 -10.15
N HIS A 186 9.62 -5.72 -10.42
CA HIS A 186 9.90 -5.22 -11.76
C HIS A 186 10.90 -4.07 -11.72
N ARG A 187 11.87 -4.12 -12.64
CA ARG A 187 12.86 -3.08 -12.88
C ARG A 187 12.43 -2.24 -14.08
N GLY A 188 12.36 -0.92 -13.88
CA GLY A 188 11.94 0.02 -14.92
C GLY A 188 12.19 1.48 -14.53
N ASN A 189 11.55 2.41 -15.24
CA ASN A 189 11.74 3.86 -15.09
C ASN A 189 10.41 4.56 -14.77
N PRO A 190 9.74 4.22 -13.65
CA PRO A 190 8.50 4.88 -13.27
C PRO A 190 8.74 6.36 -12.92
N ARG A 191 7.75 7.20 -13.20
CA ARG A 191 7.82 8.62 -12.92
C ARG A 191 7.46 8.87 -11.46
N ARG A 192 8.38 9.49 -10.71
CA ARG A 192 8.10 9.99 -9.37
C ARG A 192 7.16 11.21 -9.44
N VAL A 193 6.10 11.19 -8.64
CA VAL A 193 5.13 12.28 -8.49
C VAL A 193 4.90 12.52 -7.01
N GLY A 194 5.55 13.54 -6.46
CA GLY A 194 5.62 13.74 -5.01
C GLY A 194 6.37 12.59 -4.33
N ASP A 195 5.68 11.89 -3.44
CA ASP A 195 6.20 10.72 -2.71
C ASP A 195 5.69 9.39 -3.28
N ASP A 196 5.10 9.40 -4.48
CA ASP A 196 4.59 8.20 -5.16
C ASP A 196 5.29 7.97 -6.50
N TYR A 197 5.10 6.77 -7.06
CA TYR A 197 5.56 6.39 -8.40
C TYR A 197 4.38 6.01 -9.27
N LEU A 198 4.35 6.56 -10.48
CA LEU A 198 3.32 6.30 -11.48
C LEU A 198 3.97 5.83 -12.79
N GLY A 199 3.31 4.91 -13.49
CA GLY A 199 3.75 4.46 -14.80
C GLY A 199 3.36 3.02 -15.08
N VAL A 200 3.68 2.59 -16.30
CA VAL A 200 3.45 1.20 -16.73
C VAL A 200 4.26 0.21 -15.89
N ASP A 201 5.47 0.60 -15.46
CA ASP A 201 6.37 -0.26 -14.69
C ASP A 201 5.77 -0.64 -13.32
N VAL A 202 5.12 0.31 -12.64
CA VAL A 202 4.42 0.07 -11.37
C VAL A 202 3.29 -0.94 -11.57
N ASN A 203 2.53 -0.79 -12.66
CA ASN A 203 1.45 -1.72 -12.99
C ASN A 203 1.99 -3.11 -13.31
N ILE A 204 3.12 -3.21 -14.04
CA ILE A 204 3.77 -4.51 -14.34
C ILE A 204 4.17 -5.21 -13.03
N ALA A 205 4.83 -4.51 -12.11
CA ALA A 205 5.22 -5.06 -10.81
C ALA A 205 4.02 -5.63 -10.04
N ALA A 206 2.93 -4.86 -9.96
CA ALA A 206 1.70 -5.29 -9.30
C ALA A 206 1.07 -6.53 -9.97
N ARG A 207 1.15 -6.64 -11.31
CA ARG A 207 0.64 -7.82 -12.04
C ARG A 207 1.52 -9.05 -11.84
N ILE A 208 2.82 -8.88 -11.74
CA ILE A 208 3.76 -9.96 -11.41
C ILE A 208 3.45 -10.49 -10.01
N MET A 209 3.29 -9.61 -9.02
CA MET A 209 2.92 -9.98 -7.65
C MET A 209 1.58 -10.75 -7.63
N ALA A 210 0.56 -10.25 -8.33
CA ALA A 210 -0.76 -10.87 -8.31
C ALA A 210 -0.79 -12.30 -8.90
N ALA A 211 0.21 -12.68 -9.71
CA ALA A 211 0.35 -14.02 -10.29
C ALA A 211 1.22 -14.96 -9.45
N ALA A 212 1.84 -14.44 -8.37
CA ALA A 212 2.64 -15.22 -7.44
C ALA A 212 1.75 -15.99 -6.47
N ASP A 213 2.18 -17.21 -6.17
CA ASP A 213 1.62 -18.07 -5.13
C ASP A 213 2.11 -17.64 -3.73
N GLY A 214 1.56 -18.22 -2.66
CA GLY A 214 2.04 -17.96 -1.30
C GLY A 214 3.49 -18.39 -1.11
N ASP A 215 4.29 -17.54 -0.45
CA ASP A 215 5.74 -17.64 -0.29
C ASP A 215 6.51 -17.69 -1.62
N GLU A 216 5.90 -17.22 -2.71
CA GLU A 216 6.55 -17.09 -4.02
C GLU A 216 6.99 -15.65 -4.28
N VAL A 217 8.26 -15.52 -4.69
CA VAL A 217 8.82 -14.27 -5.21
C VAL A 217 8.96 -14.39 -6.72
N LEU A 218 8.18 -13.60 -7.45
CA LEU A 218 8.27 -13.49 -8.90
C LEU A 218 8.96 -12.19 -9.31
N ALA A 219 9.78 -12.24 -10.36
CA ALA A 219 10.49 -11.08 -10.90
C ALA A 219 10.41 -11.03 -12.43
N SER A 220 10.40 -9.83 -12.99
CA SER A 220 10.50 -9.65 -14.44
C SER A 220 11.90 -10.02 -14.96
N GLY A 221 11.99 -10.27 -16.27
CA GLY A 221 13.28 -10.42 -16.95
C GLY A 221 14.21 -9.25 -16.70
N SER A 222 13.70 -8.01 -16.71
CA SER A 222 14.52 -6.83 -16.41
C SER A 222 15.15 -6.82 -15.02
N VAL A 223 14.56 -7.50 -14.02
CA VAL A 223 15.23 -7.68 -12.72
C VAL A 223 16.31 -8.74 -12.85
N VAL A 224 15.96 -9.91 -13.39
CA VAL A 224 16.85 -11.07 -13.52
C VAL A 224 18.10 -10.77 -14.34
N ASP A 225 17.97 -9.98 -15.41
CA ASP A 225 19.05 -9.62 -16.31
C ASP A 225 20.13 -8.76 -15.61
N GLU A 226 19.81 -8.12 -14.47
CA GLU A 226 20.73 -7.32 -13.64
C GLU A 226 21.25 -8.06 -12.38
N LEU A 227 20.82 -9.31 -12.14
CA LEU A 227 21.27 -10.09 -10.98
C LEU A 227 22.57 -10.85 -11.27
N ASP A 228 23.40 -11.03 -10.25
CA ASP A 228 24.49 -12.01 -10.29
C ASP A 228 23.93 -13.45 -10.37
N PRO A 229 24.20 -14.22 -11.45
CA PRO A 229 23.73 -15.60 -11.59
C PRO A 229 24.22 -16.54 -10.47
N GLY A 230 25.32 -16.20 -9.80
CA GLY A 230 25.84 -16.92 -8.64
C GLY A 230 24.99 -16.72 -7.39
N ALA A 231 24.38 -15.53 -7.22
CA ALA A 231 23.65 -15.12 -6.03
C ALA A 231 22.19 -15.57 -6.00
N VAL A 232 21.62 -16.04 -7.12
CA VAL A 232 20.20 -16.40 -7.20
C VAL A 232 19.94 -17.70 -7.97
N ILE A 233 18.90 -18.42 -7.58
CA ILE A 233 18.28 -19.49 -8.37
C ILE A 233 17.10 -18.89 -9.13
N VAL A 234 17.14 -19.00 -10.45
CA VAL A 234 16.08 -18.49 -11.34
C VAL A 234 15.36 -19.66 -12.00
N ARG A 235 14.02 -19.60 -12.04
CA ARG A 235 13.16 -20.57 -12.71
C ARG A 235 12.10 -19.85 -13.55
N PRO A 236 12.01 -20.10 -14.87
CA PRO A 236 11.03 -19.41 -15.72
C PRO A 236 9.59 -19.81 -15.37
N ARG A 237 8.70 -18.82 -15.22
CA ARG A 237 7.25 -19.01 -15.09
C ARG A 237 6.67 -19.15 -16.50
N ARG A 238 6.49 -20.39 -16.96
CA ARG A 238 6.16 -20.73 -18.36
C ARG A 238 4.87 -20.11 -18.90
N SER A 239 3.90 -19.78 -18.04
CA SER A 239 2.63 -19.19 -18.45
C SER A 239 2.31 -17.97 -17.60
N PHE A 240 2.88 -16.82 -17.96
CA PHE A 240 2.46 -15.53 -17.43
C PHE A 240 1.71 -14.74 -18.52
N ARG A 241 0.42 -14.47 -18.29
CA ARG A 241 -0.40 -13.57 -19.09
C ARG A 241 -1.24 -12.72 -18.16
N ALA A 242 -0.99 -11.42 -18.15
CA ALA A 242 -1.78 -10.45 -17.42
C ALA A 242 -2.26 -9.36 -18.36
N LYS A 243 -3.50 -8.90 -18.17
CA LYS A 243 -4.01 -7.75 -18.92
C LYS A 243 -3.19 -6.50 -18.56
N GLY A 244 -2.73 -5.78 -19.57
CA GLY A 244 -1.97 -4.54 -19.38
C GLY A 244 -0.47 -4.74 -19.18
N THR A 245 0.08 -5.94 -19.44
CA THR A 245 1.53 -6.18 -19.52
C THR A 245 1.96 -6.40 -20.98
N PRO A 246 3.24 -6.13 -21.32
CA PRO A 246 3.80 -6.49 -22.62
C PRO A 246 3.63 -7.99 -22.93
N LYS A 247 3.44 -8.33 -24.22
CA LYS A 247 3.19 -9.72 -24.65
C LYS A 247 4.41 -10.64 -24.48
N ASP A 248 5.59 -10.04 -24.48
CA ASP A 248 6.91 -10.65 -24.40
C ASP A 248 7.52 -10.54 -23.00
N LEU A 249 6.74 -10.09 -22.00
CA LEU A 249 7.20 -9.99 -20.63
C LEU A 249 7.60 -11.37 -20.09
N ARG A 250 8.91 -11.55 -19.87
CA ARG A 250 9.46 -12.73 -19.19
C ARG A 250 9.29 -12.58 -17.68
N VAL A 251 8.81 -13.63 -17.03
CA VAL A 251 8.64 -13.69 -15.57
C VAL A 251 9.31 -14.94 -15.03
N TYR A 252 9.97 -14.81 -13.89
CA TYR A 252 10.73 -15.86 -13.26
C TYR A 252 10.41 -15.93 -11.78
N ARG A 253 10.38 -17.14 -11.24
CA ARG A 253 10.55 -17.34 -9.81
C ARG A 253 12.01 -17.17 -9.46
N VAL A 254 12.29 -16.38 -8.44
CA VAL A 254 13.63 -16.08 -7.95
C VAL A 254 13.77 -16.50 -6.49
N VAL A 255 14.91 -17.08 -6.15
CA VAL A 255 15.25 -17.50 -4.78
C VAL A 255 16.71 -17.12 -4.52
N PRO A 256 17.02 -16.32 -3.48
CA PRO A 256 18.41 -16.03 -3.10
C PRO A 256 19.20 -17.30 -2.78
N ARG A 257 20.48 -17.30 -3.13
CA ARG A 257 21.46 -18.26 -2.62
C ARG A 257 22.25 -17.60 -1.51
N TYR A 258 22.12 -18.12 -0.30
CA TYR A 258 23.04 -17.78 0.77
C TYR A 258 24.21 -18.75 0.70
N SER A 259 25.39 -18.22 0.39
CA SER A 259 26.65 -18.98 0.52
C SER A 259 26.77 -19.44 1.96
N SER A 260 26.84 -20.76 2.17
CA SER A 260 27.10 -21.37 3.49
C SER A 260 28.54 -21.18 3.91
#